data_AF-A0A183E3U0-F1
#
_entry.id   AF-A0A183E3U0-F1
#
_cell.length_a   1.000
_cell.length_b   1.000
_cell.length_c   1.000
_cell.angle_alpha   90.00
_cell.angle_beta   90.00
_cell.angle_gamma   90.00
#
_symmetry.space_group_name_H-M   'P 1'
#
loop_
_entity.id
_entity.type
_entity.pdbx_description
1 polymer ?
#
loop_
_entity_poly.entity_id
_entity_poly.type
_entity_poly.pdbx_seq_one_letter_code
_entity_poly.pdbx_strand_id
1 'polypeptide(L)'
;LILVGFIQFFFFQIGQLTEAFDIAEQPELLLDKKQKFAYDKLCIATGGAPKVSCKHPLVISIRDTETVDRLRSGIKDAKRVLVIGNGGIATEIVLFQSSHISAKVAIFYRYELKNVEIIWAIRHSSISATFFDEGAAEFFKPMLLHGHSQPQPSNKTASKRYQITVDSDKETGITGCALGPEWASAADISGALNDRQVHVIYGVEMKRLLPPEEASCHCISGSEPGIDSSSNNWPLYVELSNEQVIGCDLLIEATGVHPNSDLWARDCPVLKLAQDDGIIVNDHMMTSVPDVYACGDVCTAGWPWAKHWIQVIFLGRFNGEGVEKPWRILMRITKDLEYVKLILTDGRIQGAVLVGETDLEEVIENLILNQIDVSQVEEGLLDPDIEIADYFD
;
A
#
# COMPACT_ATOMS: atom_id res chain seq x y z
N LEU A 1 -10.37 -28.09 -7.69
CA LEU A 1 -11.51 -28.03 -8.63
C LEU A 1 -11.63 -26.57 -9.08
N ILE A 2 -11.05 -26.19 -10.23
CA ILE A 2 -11.11 -24.81 -10.73
C ILE A 2 -12.36 -24.70 -11.60
N LEU A 3 -13.35 -23.93 -11.13
CA LEU A 3 -14.55 -23.61 -11.89
C LEU A 3 -14.20 -22.49 -12.88
N VAL A 4 -13.72 -22.86 -14.07
CA VAL A 4 -13.61 -21.94 -15.21
C VAL A 4 -14.98 -21.79 -15.83
N GLY A 5 -15.76 -20.82 -15.34
CA GLY A 5 -17.00 -20.38 -15.99
C GLY A 5 -16.67 -19.47 -17.17
N PHE A 6 -17.04 -19.87 -18.38
CA PHE A 6 -17.00 -19.03 -19.57
C PHE A 6 -17.98 -17.86 -19.43
N ILE A 7 -17.48 -16.65 -19.13
CA ILE A 7 -18.25 -15.40 -19.33
C ILE A 7 -18.04 -14.99 -20.79
N GLN A 8 -19.10 -15.09 -21.60
CA GLN A 8 -18.96 -15.06 -23.06
C GLN A 8 -19.03 -13.67 -23.70
N PHE A 9 -19.47 -12.62 -22.98
CA PHE A 9 -19.41 -11.23 -23.46
C PHE A 9 -19.34 -10.24 -22.29
N PHE A 10 -18.37 -9.32 -22.30
CA PHE A 10 -18.33 -8.16 -21.41
C PHE A 10 -18.76 -6.91 -22.19
N PHE A 11 -19.76 -6.19 -21.68
CA PHE A 11 -20.12 -4.87 -22.16
C PHE A 11 -19.57 -3.83 -21.18
N PHE A 12 -18.65 -2.98 -21.66
CA PHE A 12 -18.10 -1.88 -20.86
C PHE A 12 -18.78 -0.58 -21.23
N GLN A 13 -19.42 0.08 -20.25
CA GLN A 13 -19.86 1.47 -20.38
C GLN A 13 -18.89 2.37 -19.62
N ILE A 14 -17.95 2.98 -20.35
CA ILE A 14 -16.93 3.86 -19.79
C ILE A 14 -17.46 5.30 -19.77
N GLY A 15 -17.17 6.04 -18.70
CA GLY A 15 -17.56 7.46 -18.56
C GLY A 15 -19.06 7.67 -18.31
N GLN A 16 -19.71 6.71 -17.62
CA GLN A 16 -21.06 6.86 -17.08
C GLN A 16 -21.04 6.57 -15.58
N LEU A 17 -21.66 7.43 -14.80
CA LEU A 17 -21.78 7.29 -13.35
C LEU A 17 -23.14 6.72 -12.96
N THR A 18 -23.17 5.87 -11.93
CA THR A 18 -24.41 5.52 -11.25
C THR A 18 -24.90 6.72 -10.45
N GLU A 19 -26.16 7.10 -10.64
CA GLU A 19 -26.81 8.20 -9.91
C GLU A 19 -27.80 7.71 -8.86
N ALA A 20 -28.45 6.57 -9.12
CA ALA A 20 -29.37 5.97 -8.16
C ALA A 20 -29.37 4.43 -8.24
N PHE A 21 -29.67 3.82 -7.11
CA PHE A 21 -29.74 2.37 -6.92
C PHE A 21 -31.12 1.97 -6.37
N ASP A 22 -31.86 1.13 -7.10
CA ASP A 22 -33.16 0.62 -6.65
C ASP A 22 -33.09 -0.90 -6.42
N ILE A 23 -33.65 -1.33 -5.28
CA ILE A 23 -33.76 -2.72 -4.83
C ILE A 23 -35.23 -3.19 -4.73
N ALA A 24 -36.18 -2.45 -5.32
CA ALA A 24 -37.59 -2.82 -5.38
C ALA A 24 -37.84 -4.10 -6.22
N GLU A 25 -39.11 -4.49 -6.41
CA GLU A 25 -39.52 -5.72 -7.11
C GLU A 25 -38.90 -5.90 -8.51
N GLN A 26 -38.45 -4.81 -9.14
CA GLN A 26 -37.57 -4.84 -10.31
C GLN A 26 -36.27 -4.09 -9.99
N PRO A 27 -35.19 -4.81 -9.59
CA PRO A 27 -33.91 -4.19 -9.29
C PRO A 27 -33.33 -3.47 -10.51
N GLU A 28 -33.09 -2.17 -10.38
CA GLU A 28 -32.58 -1.30 -11.45
C GLU A 28 -31.46 -0.38 -10.96
N LEU A 29 -30.50 -0.10 -11.84
CA LEU A 29 -29.53 0.98 -11.70
C LEU A 29 -29.90 2.14 -12.62
N LEU A 30 -29.85 3.37 -12.09
CA LEU A 30 -29.97 4.59 -12.87
C LEU A 30 -28.57 5.18 -13.09
N LEU A 31 -28.22 5.42 -14.34
CA LEU A 31 -26.98 6.09 -14.74
C LEU A 31 -27.21 7.58 -15.07
N ASP A 32 -26.14 8.36 -15.07
CA ASP A 32 -26.09 9.82 -15.30
C ASP A 32 -26.76 10.34 -16.58
N LYS A 33 -26.87 9.48 -17.60
CA LYS A 33 -27.60 9.77 -18.84
C LYS A 33 -29.08 9.39 -18.77
N LYS A 34 -29.62 9.20 -17.56
CA LYS A 34 -30.96 8.68 -17.27
C LYS A 34 -31.21 7.30 -17.87
N GLN A 35 -30.14 6.54 -18.13
CA GLN A 35 -30.23 5.18 -18.61
C GLN A 35 -30.52 4.25 -17.44
N LYS A 36 -31.45 3.30 -17.63
CA LYS A 36 -31.81 2.31 -16.63
C LYS A 36 -31.30 0.94 -17.03
N PHE A 37 -30.76 0.20 -16.07
CA PHE A 37 -30.30 -1.17 -16.25
C PHE A 37 -30.91 -2.08 -15.19
N ALA A 38 -31.74 -3.02 -15.63
CA ALA A 38 -32.17 -4.12 -14.79
C ALA A 38 -31.00 -5.08 -14.57
N TYR A 39 -30.92 -5.68 -13.38
CA TYR A 39 -29.89 -6.65 -13.05
C TYR A 39 -30.48 -7.86 -12.31
N ASP A 40 -29.96 -9.05 -12.60
CA ASP A 40 -30.23 -10.25 -11.79
C ASP A 40 -29.29 -10.33 -10.60
N LYS A 41 -28.03 -9.89 -10.79
CA LYS A 41 -26.99 -9.79 -9.77
C LYS A 41 -26.20 -8.51 -9.97
N LEU A 42 -25.79 -7.88 -8.88
CA LEU A 42 -25.00 -6.66 -8.88
C LEU A 42 -23.71 -6.83 -8.09
N CYS A 43 -22.57 -6.39 -8.63
CA CYS A 43 -21.33 -6.28 -7.89
C CYS A 43 -20.91 -4.80 -7.80
N ILE A 44 -20.89 -4.27 -6.58
CA ILE A 44 -20.45 -2.89 -6.29
C ILE A 44 -18.92 -2.88 -6.21
N ALA A 45 -18.28 -2.21 -7.16
CA ALA A 45 -16.82 -2.08 -7.25
C ALA A 45 -16.40 -0.60 -7.40
N THR A 46 -17.09 0.30 -6.70
CA THR A 46 -16.85 1.75 -6.79
C THR A 46 -15.55 2.21 -6.11
N GLY A 47 -14.82 1.28 -5.49
CA GLY A 47 -13.54 1.55 -4.83
C GLY A 47 -13.66 2.56 -3.69
N GLY A 48 -12.59 3.31 -3.45
CA GLY A 48 -12.53 4.39 -2.49
C GLY A 48 -11.83 5.63 -3.04
N ALA A 49 -12.08 6.76 -2.38
CA ALA A 49 -11.44 8.05 -2.65
C ALA A 49 -10.35 8.33 -1.59
N PRO A 50 -9.20 8.93 -1.94
CA PRO A 50 -8.17 9.26 -0.97
C PRO A 50 -8.67 10.11 0.20
N LYS A 51 -8.15 9.85 1.40
CA LYS A 51 -8.32 10.75 2.55
C LYS A 51 -7.51 12.00 2.29
N VAL A 52 -8.20 13.13 2.12
CA VAL A 52 -7.57 14.44 1.87
C VAL A 52 -7.91 15.35 3.03
N SER A 53 -6.88 15.86 3.73
CA SER A 53 -7.09 16.76 4.87
C SER A 53 -7.48 18.17 4.42
N CYS A 54 -7.04 18.59 3.23
CA CYS A 54 -7.28 19.93 2.70
C CYS A 54 -7.15 19.99 1.17
N LYS A 55 -7.91 20.91 0.53
CA LYS A 55 -7.76 21.17 -0.91
C LYS A 55 -6.73 22.26 -1.13
N HIS A 56 -5.57 21.90 -1.66
CA HIS A 56 -4.52 22.86 -1.99
C HIS A 56 -3.73 22.39 -3.24
N PRO A 57 -3.30 23.28 -4.15
CA PRO A 57 -2.63 22.89 -5.40
C PRO A 57 -1.34 22.08 -5.20
N LEU A 58 -0.61 22.38 -4.12
CA LEU A 58 0.65 21.70 -3.74
C LEU A 58 0.43 20.48 -2.83
N VAL A 59 -0.82 20.06 -2.62
CA VAL A 59 -1.17 18.86 -1.88
C VAL A 59 -1.74 17.84 -2.86
N ILE A 60 -1.10 16.67 -2.93
CA ILE A 60 -1.44 15.62 -3.88
C ILE A 60 -1.69 14.32 -3.11
N SER A 61 -2.78 13.64 -3.45
CA SER A 61 -2.96 12.22 -3.15
C SER A 61 -2.78 11.45 -4.46
N ILE A 62 -2.19 10.25 -4.38
CA ILE A 62 -2.01 9.40 -5.56
C ILE A 62 -3.14 8.37 -5.59
N ARG A 63 -3.82 8.27 -6.73
CA ARG A 63 -4.89 7.30 -6.94
C ARG A 63 -5.00 6.80 -8.36
N ASP A 64 -4.95 7.72 -9.32
CA ASP A 64 -5.20 7.49 -10.75
C ASP A 64 -4.10 8.15 -11.61
N THR A 65 -4.16 7.92 -12.92
CA THR A 65 -3.16 8.44 -13.87
C THR A 65 -3.03 9.96 -13.81
N GLU A 66 -4.13 10.69 -13.61
CA GLU A 66 -4.12 12.16 -13.53
C GLU A 66 -3.34 12.64 -12.31
N THR A 67 -3.56 12.01 -11.15
CA THR A 67 -2.80 12.32 -9.93
C THR A 67 -1.30 12.03 -10.07
N VAL A 68 -0.93 11.00 -10.85
CA VAL A 68 0.49 10.69 -11.16
C VAL A 68 1.11 11.74 -12.06
N ASP A 69 0.38 12.20 -13.09
CA ASP A 69 0.85 13.27 -13.97
C ASP A 69 0.99 14.60 -13.22
N ARG A 70 0.11 14.88 -12.26
CA ARG A 70 0.23 16.02 -11.34
C ARG A 70 1.46 15.91 -10.45
N LEU A 71 1.72 14.74 -9.86
CA LEU A 71 2.94 14.50 -9.09
C LEU A 71 4.18 14.72 -9.95
N ARG A 72 4.21 14.12 -11.14
CA ARG A 72 5.33 14.24 -12.08
C ARG A 72 5.60 15.70 -12.45
N SER A 73 4.56 16.47 -12.69
CA SER A 73 4.67 17.90 -13.02
C SER A 73 5.12 18.73 -11.82
N GLY A 74 4.57 18.44 -10.63
CA GLY A 74 4.84 19.18 -9.41
C GLY A 74 6.23 18.92 -8.82
N ILE A 75 6.81 17.73 -9.04
CA ILE A 75 8.10 17.37 -8.46
C ILE A 75 9.30 17.91 -9.22
N LYS A 76 9.14 18.22 -10.51
CA LYS A 76 10.26 18.49 -11.43
C LYS A 76 11.21 19.58 -10.93
N ASP A 77 10.63 20.61 -10.31
CA ASP A 77 11.35 21.75 -9.75
C ASP A 77 11.41 21.70 -8.21
N ALA A 78 10.87 20.64 -7.59
CA ALA A 78 10.85 20.47 -6.15
C ALA A 78 12.23 20.06 -5.63
N LYS A 79 12.65 20.73 -4.56
CA LYS A 79 13.82 20.38 -3.76
C LYS A 79 13.43 19.48 -2.60
N ARG A 80 12.25 19.71 -1.99
CA ARG A 80 11.78 18.97 -0.83
C ARG A 80 10.32 18.56 -0.94
N VAL A 81 10.06 17.29 -0.68
CA VAL A 81 8.73 16.68 -0.66
C VAL A 81 8.44 16.13 0.73
N LEU A 82 7.29 16.47 1.29
CA LEU A 82 6.78 15.87 2.51
C LEU A 82 5.81 14.75 2.14
N VAL A 83 6.03 13.53 2.63
CA VAL A 83 5.13 12.38 2.46
C VAL A 83 4.51 12.07 3.81
N ILE A 84 3.17 11.98 3.87
CA ILE A 84 2.43 11.66 5.10
C ILE A 84 1.66 10.37 4.92
N GLY A 85 1.88 9.43 5.84
CA GLY A 85 1.23 8.13 5.84
C GLY A 85 2.23 6.99 5.69
N ASN A 86 1.82 5.78 6.07
CA ASN A 86 2.71 4.61 6.20
C ASN A 86 2.16 3.38 5.43
N GLY A 87 1.29 3.64 4.46
CA GLY A 87 0.62 2.62 3.64
C GLY A 87 1.42 2.27 2.39
N GLY A 88 0.80 1.47 1.50
CA GLY A 88 1.47 0.92 0.31
C GLY A 88 1.97 2.02 -0.61
N ILE A 89 1.13 3.02 -0.88
CA ILE A 89 1.48 4.18 -1.70
C ILE A 89 2.69 4.94 -1.12
N ALA A 90 2.68 5.25 0.18
CA ALA A 90 3.81 5.94 0.81
C ALA A 90 5.09 5.09 0.76
N THR A 91 4.95 3.80 0.99
CA THR A 91 6.04 2.82 0.89
C THR A 91 6.59 2.78 -0.53
N GLU A 92 5.76 2.73 -1.55
CA GLU A 92 6.19 2.70 -2.95
C GLU A 92 6.92 4.00 -3.33
N ILE A 93 6.33 5.15 -3.04
CA ILE A 93 6.94 6.46 -3.33
C ILE A 93 8.31 6.63 -2.66
N VAL A 94 8.41 6.21 -1.40
CA VAL A 94 9.60 6.47 -0.58
C VAL A 94 10.61 5.33 -0.70
N LEU A 95 10.21 4.07 -0.54
CA LEU A 95 11.10 2.90 -0.51
C LEU A 95 11.24 2.21 -1.85
N PHE A 96 10.12 1.97 -2.53
CA PHE A 96 10.05 0.95 -3.55
C PHE A 96 10.34 1.52 -4.94
N GLN A 97 10.70 0.61 -5.83
CA GLN A 97 10.91 0.87 -7.22
C GLN A 97 10.11 -0.13 -8.00
N SER A 98 9.39 0.36 -9.00
CA SER A 98 9.07 -0.45 -10.16
C SER A 98 10.17 -0.38 -11.23
N SER A 99 10.71 -1.53 -11.58
CA SER A 99 11.33 -1.74 -12.90
C SER A 99 10.95 -3.11 -13.39
N HIS A 100 10.42 -3.15 -14.62
CA HIS A 100 10.11 -4.39 -15.31
C HIS A 100 11.30 -5.37 -15.25
N ILE A 101 11.02 -6.62 -14.88
CA ILE A 101 11.10 -7.77 -15.80
C ILE A 101 10.41 -9.00 -15.19
N SER A 102 9.54 -9.62 -15.98
CA SER A 102 9.06 -10.97 -15.77
C SER A 102 10.19 -12.00 -15.78
N ALA A 103 10.06 -12.99 -14.90
CA ALA A 103 10.78 -14.28 -14.85
C ALA A 103 12.26 -14.23 -14.40
N LYS A 104 12.50 -14.89 -13.25
CA LYS A 104 13.78 -15.33 -12.69
C LYS A 104 14.97 -14.37 -12.86
N VAL A 105 15.34 -13.73 -11.73
CA VAL A 105 16.66 -13.15 -11.46
C VAL A 105 16.99 -11.86 -12.23
N ALA A 106 16.68 -10.73 -11.60
CA ALA A 106 17.55 -9.56 -11.39
C ALA A 106 16.69 -8.37 -10.92
N ILE A 107 16.65 -8.13 -9.60
CA ILE A 107 16.03 -6.92 -9.04
C ILE A 107 17.00 -5.76 -9.30
N PHE A 108 16.72 -4.98 -10.34
CA PHE A 108 17.42 -3.73 -10.58
C PHE A 108 16.83 -2.65 -9.68
N TYR A 109 17.65 -2.14 -8.75
CA TYR A 109 17.58 -0.97 -7.85
C TYR A 109 17.58 0.47 -8.49
N ARG A 110 16.52 1.29 -8.49
CA ARG A 110 16.34 2.69 -8.96
C ARG A 110 15.05 3.26 -8.36
N TYR A 111 15.18 4.13 -7.37
CA TYR A 111 14.07 4.84 -6.72
C TYR A 111 13.06 5.50 -7.67
N GLU A 112 11.79 5.56 -7.27
CA GLU A 112 10.74 6.29 -8.00
C GLU A 112 10.96 7.81 -7.93
N LEU A 113 11.16 8.35 -6.71
CA LEU A 113 11.56 9.74 -6.50
C LEU A 113 13.08 9.89 -6.50
N LYS A 114 13.62 10.58 -7.51
CA LYS A 114 15.07 10.89 -7.59
C LYS A 114 15.30 12.36 -7.29
N ASN A 115 16.54 12.70 -6.93
CA ASN A 115 16.99 14.09 -7.00
C ASN A 115 16.13 15.04 -6.13
N VAL A 116 15.72 14.58 -4.95
CA VAL A 116 14.82 15.33 -4.06
C VAL A 116 15.07 14.93 -2.60
N GLU A 117 14.86 15.86 -1.68
CA GLU A 117 14.83 15.61 -0.25
C GLU A 117 13.42 15.15 0.14
N ILE A 118 13.31 13.97 0.74
CA ILE A 118 12.05 13.37 1.15
C ILE A 118 12.01 13.41 2.67
N ILE A 119 11.00 14.08 3.22
CA ILE A 119 10.64 13.99 4.63
C ILE A 119 9.42 13.08 4.72
N TRP A 120 9.57 11.92 5.36
CA TRP A 120 8.51 10.92 5.51
C TRP A 120 7.98 10.94 6.94
N ALA A 121 6.80 11.53 7.14
CA ALA A 121 6.15 11.62 8.44
C ALA A 121 5.14 10.48 8.63
N ILE A 122 5.36 9.66 9.66
CA ILE A 122 4.55 8.48 9.94
C ILE A 122 4.08 8.44 11.39
N ARG A 123 2.84 7.98 11.59
CA ARG A 123 2.24 7.84 12.93
C ARG A 123 2.77 6.65 13.75
N HIS A 124 3.46 5.72 13.09
CA HIS A 124 3.90 4.46 13.68
C HIS A 124 5.36 4.54 14.17
N SER A 125 5.78 3.60 15.01
CA SER A 125 7.17 3.45 15.48
C SER A 125 8.12 2.90 14.42
N SER A 126 7.59 2.30 13.35
CA SER A 126 8.35 1.72 12.25
C SER A 126 7.78 2.07 10.88
N ILE A 127 8.65 2.09 9.87
CA ILE A 127 8.29 2.29 8.47
C ILE A 127 7.46 1.10 7.97
N SER A 128 6.51 1.38 7.08
CA SER A 128 5.67 0.39 6.42
C SER A 128 5.03 -0.59 7.41
N ALA A 129 4.65 -0.13 8.60
CA ALA A 129 4.10 -0.96 9.69
C ALA A 129 2.78 -1.68 9.33
N THR A 130 2.13 -1.23 8.25
CA THR A 130 0.98 -1.94 7.66
C THR A 130 1.40 -3.27 7.03
N PHE A 131 2.65 -3.37 6.60
CA PHE A 131 3.21 -4.52 5.89
C PHE A 131 4.31 -5.21 6.67
N PHE A 132 5.11 -4.53 7.48
CA PHE A 132 6.26 -5.11 8.15
C PHE A 132 6.15 -5.00 9.67
N ASP A 133 6.65 -5.99 10.40
CA ASP A 133 6.97 -5.81 11.81
C ASP A 133 8.24 -4.94 11.98
N GLU A 134 8.49 -4.46 13.20
CA GLU A 134 9.62 -3.55 13.47
C GLU A 134 10.98 -4.15 13.05
N GLY A 135 11.19 -5.46 13.19
CA GLY A 135 12.43 -6.11 12.78
C GLY A 135 12.61 -6.14 11.26
N ALA A 136 11.54 -6.44 10.52
CA ALA A 136 11.56 -6.36 9.06
C ALA A 136 11.73 -4.91 8.58
N ALA A 137 11.12 -3.94 9.28
CA ALA A 137 11.30 -2.53 8.99
C ALA A 137 12.78 -2.09 9.16
N GLU A 138 13.46 -2.53 10.23
CA GLU A 138 14.91 -2.28 10.41
C GLU A 138 15.75 -2.87 9.27
N PHE A 139 15.37 -4.04 8.74
CA PHE A 139 16.04 -4.64 7.59
C PHE A 139 15.97 -3.75 6.33
N PHE A 140 14.83 -3.09 6.09
CA PHE A 140 14.65 -2.20 4.94
C PHE A 140 15.21 -0.78 5.15
N LYS A 141 15.52 -0.37 6.39
CA LYS A 141 16.04 0.99 6.67
C LYS A 141 17.33 1.34 5.93
N PRO A 142 18.35 0.48 5.84
CA PRO A 142 19.56 0.79 5.06
C PRO A 142 19.26 1.05 3.58
N MET A 143 18.26 0.37 3.01
CA MET A 143 17.81 0.55 1.63
C MET A 143 17.18 1.93 1.42
N LEU A 144 16.53 2.52 2.44
CA LEU A 144 16.05 3.91 2.40
C LEU A 144 17.17 4.91 2.14
N LEU A 145 18.29 4.72 2.84
CA LEU A 145 19.35 5.72 2.96
C LEU A 145 20.40 5.62 1.85
N HIS A 146 20.73 4.40 1.43
CA HIS A 146 21.88 4.15 0.54
C HIS A 146 21.51 3.51 -0.80
N GLY A 147 20.36 2.84 -0.89
CA GLY A 147 19.93 2.10 -2.09
C GLY A 147 20.75 0.84 -2.35
N HIS A 148 20.33 0.08 -3.35
CA HIS A 148 20.99 -1.17 -3.73
C HIS A 148 22.17 -0.99 -4.68
N SER A 149 23.17 -1.85 -4.50
CA SER A 149 24.22 -2.12 -5.50
C SER A 149 23.70 -3.11 -6.56
N GLN A 150 24.07 -2.90 -7.83
CA GLN A 150 23.51 -3.61 -9.00
C GLN A 150 23.89 -5.11 -9.07
N PRO A 151 22.95 -6.05 -9.29
CA PRO A 151 23.26 -7.40 -9.76
C PRO A 151 23.40 -7.46 -11.30
N GLN A 152 24.24 -8.38 -11.80
CA GLN A 152 24.52 -8.58 -13.22
C GLN A 152 23.31 -9.15 -14.00
N PRO A 153 23.09 -8.76 -15.27
CA PRO A 153 21.86 -9.08 -16.01
C PRO A 153 21.85 -10.50 -16.61
N SER A 154 20.69 -11.17 -16.57
CA SER A 154 20.42 -12.37 -17.37
C SER A 154 19.08 -12.28 -18.14
N ASN A 155 18.90 -13.14 -19.14
CA ASN A 155 18.12 -12.90 -20.37
C ASN A 155 16.59 -12.70 -20.23
N LYS A 156 16.06 -11.77 -21.04
CA LYS A 156 14.68 -11.26 -21.06
C LYS A 156 13.66 -12.20 -21.75
N THR A 157 12.45 -12.25 -21.19
CA THR A 157 11.21 -12.62 -21.93
C THR A 157 10.16 -11.52 -21.76
N ALA A 158 9.43 -11.17 -22.83
CA ALA A 158 8.49 -10.05 -22.86
C ALA A 158 7.08 -10.41 -22.32
N SER A 159 6.50 -9.51 -21.54
CA SER A 159 5.07 -9.54 -21.13
C SER A 159 4.28 -8.47 -21.89
N LYS A 160 3.04 -8.78 -22.27
CA LYS A 160 2.13 -7.85 -22.97
C LYS A 160 1.06 -7.36 -22.00
N ARG A 161 0.88 -6.04 -21.86
CA ARG A 161 -0.19 -5.41 -21.08
C ARG A 161 -1.00 -4.46 -21.97
N TYR A 162 -2.30 -4.41 -21.76
CA TYR A 162 -3.22 -3.51 -22.46
C TYR A 162 -3.30 -2.17 -21.71
N GLN A 163 -3.00 -1.08 -22.39
CA GLN A 163 -3.19 0.30 -21.91
C GLN A 163 -4.46 0.85 -22.59
N ILE A 164 -5.46 1.25 -21.81
CA ILE A 164 -6.70 1.83 -22.33
C ILE A 164 -6.63 3.33 -22.03
N THR A 165 -6.42 4.13 -23.07
CA THR A 165 -6.50 5.58 -23.00
C THR A 165 -7.93 6.00 -23.30
N VAL A 166 -8.54 6.79 -22.43
CA VAL A 166 -9.86 7.40 -22.69
C VAL A 166 -9.59 8.82 -23.16
N ASP A 167 -10.01 9.15 -24.38
CA ASP A 167 -10.07 10.56 -24.81
C ASP A 167 -11.17 11.25 -24.00
N SER A 168 -10.81 12.18 -23.12
CA SER A 168 -11.80 13.08 -22.52
C SER A 168 -11.31 14.52 -22.53
N ASP A 169 -11.77 15.26 -23.54
CA ASP A 169 -11.99 16.70 -23.44
C ASP A 169 -13.05 16.94 -22.35
N LYS A 170 -12.57 17.17 -21.11
CA LYS A 170 -13.14 17.99 -20.02
C LYS A 170 -12.66 17.44 -18.68
N GLU A 171 -11.97 18.30 -17.92
CA GLU A 171 -11.79 18.15 -16.48
C GLU A 171 -13.18 18.01 -15.83
N THR A 172 -13.53 16.78 -15.50
CA THR A 172 -14.62 16.48 -14.59
C THR A 172 -13.95 15.94 -13.34
N GLY A 173 -14.34 16.41 -12.16
CA GLY A 173 -13.75 16.00 -10.87
C GLY A 173 -14.08 14.56 -10.49
N ILE A 174 -13.98 13.64 -11.45
CA ILE A 174 -14.21 12.21 -11.35
C ILE A 174 -12.86 11.58 -11.01
N THR A 175 -12.74 11.03 -9.81
CA THR A 175 -11.59 10.21 -9.41
C THR A 175 -11.49 8.99 -10.34
N GLY A 176 -10.34 8.80 -10.98
CA GLY A 176 -10.10 7.68 -11.88
C GLY A 176 -9.99 6.33 -11.15
N CYS A 177 -9.80 5.26 -11.92
CA CYS A 177 -9.59 3.93 -11.36
C CYS A 177 -8.28 3.90 -10.55
N ALA A 178 -8.29 3.15 -9.45
CA ALA A 178 -7.10 2.88 -8.66
C ALA A 178 -5.98 2.35 -9.56
N LEU A 179 -4.80 2.94 -9.44
CA LEU A 179 -3.63 2.41 -10.13
C LEU A 179 -3.28 1.05 -9.51
N GLY A 180 -3.14 0.05 -10.37
CA GLY A 180 -2.63 -1.26 -9.95
C GLY A 180 -1.16 -1.19 -9.54
N PRO A 181 -0.59 -2.32 -9.08
CA PRO A 181 0.85 -2.40 -8.81
C PRO A 181 1.64 -1.98 -10.05
N GLU A 182 2.78 -1.30 -9.84
CA GLU A 182 3.68 -0.74 -10.87
C GLU A 182 3.23 0.60 -11.49
N TRP A 183 2.44 1.40 -10.79
CA TRP A 183 1.90 2.67 -11.31
C TRP A 183 2.98 3.71 -11.68
N ALA A 184 4.11 3.72 -10.97
CA ALA A 184 5.22 4.62 -11.24
C ALA A 184 6.16 4.13 -12.35
N SER A 185 5.98 2.90 -12.85
CA SER A 185 6.90 2.21 -13.78
C SER A 185 7.21 2.96 -15.08
N ALA A 186 6.28 3.82 -15.51
CA ALA A 186 6.35 4.58 -16.75
C ALA A 186 6.61 6.09 -16.53
N ALA A 187 6.64 6.54 -15.28
CA ALA A 187 6.77 7.96 -14.94
C ALA A 187 8.22 8.27 -14.52
N ASP A 188 8.86 9.21 -15.21
CA ASP A 188 10.11 9.79 -14.74
C ASP A 188 9.78 10.89 -13.71
N ILE A 189 9.98 10.57 -12.43
CA ILE A 189 9.63 11.41 -11.28
C ILE A 189 10.93 11.87 -10.59
N SER A 190 11.60 12.85 -11.19
CA SER A 190 12.90 13.36 -10.74
C SER A 190 12.77 14.83 -10.31
N GLY A 191 13.29 15.17 -9.12
CA GLY A 191 13.31 16.53 -8.59
C GLY A 191 14.56 17.34 -8.96
N ALA A 192 14.75 18.47 -8.29
CA ALA A 192 15.74 19.50 -8.64
C ALA A 192 17.14 19.33 -8.03
N LEU A 193 17.35 18.36 -7.13
CA LEU A 193 18.64 18.11 -6.49
C LEU A 193 19.54 17.18 -7.33
N ASN A 194 20.78 16.96 -6.89
CA ASN A 194 21.69 16.00 -7.54
C ASN A 194 21.60 14.61 -6.92
N ASP A 195 21.28 14.55 -5.64
CA ASP A 195 21.22 13.32 -4.85
C ASP A 195 19.86 13.24 -4.13
N ARG A 196 19.43 12.00 -3.87
CA ARG A 196 18.23 11.70 -3.09
C ARG A 196 18.59 11.64 -1.60
N GLN A 197 17.77 12.27 -0.76
CA GLN A 197 17.91 12.20 0.70
C GLN A 197 16.57 11.83 1.32
N VAL A 198 16.57 10.98 2.35
CA VAL A 198 15.34 10.56 3.02
C VAL A 198 15.49 10.70 4.53
N HIS A 199 14.56 11.43 5.14
CA HIS A 199 14.42 11.61 6.57
C HIS A 199 13.08 11.04 7.00
N VAL A 200 13.04 10.26 8.08
CA VAL A 200 11.79 9.69 8.60
C VAL A 200 11.50 10.28 9.97
N ILE A 201 10.30 10.84 10.14
CA ILE A 201 9.79 11.35 11.41
C ILE A 201 8.73 10.37 11.90
N TYR A 202 8.98 9.75 13.05
CA TYR A 202 8.12 8.71 13.63
C TYR A 202 7.14 9.31 14.66
N GLY A 203 6.03 8.61 14.89
CA GLY A 203 5.05 8.99 15.92
C GLY A 203 4.31 10.31 15.68
N VAL A 204 4.21 10.75 14.41
CA VAL A 204 3.62 12.04 14.03
C VAL A 204 2.47 11.90 13.03
N GLU A 205 1.53 12.84 13.11
CA GLU A 205 0.43 13.00 12.15
C GLU A 205 0.37 14.45 11.64
N MET A 206 -0.21 14.66 10.47
CA MET A 206 -0.51 16.01 10.00
C MET A 206 -1.57 16.65 10.88
N LYS A 207 -1.31 17.86 11.37
CA LYS A 207 -2.28 18.64 12.12
C LYS A 207 -3.01 19.64 11.22
N ARG A 208 -2.27 20.45 10.46
CA ARG A 208 -2.81 21.43 9.50
C ARG A 208 -1.73 22.01 8.58
N LEU A 209 -2.17 22.67 7.52
CA LEU A 209 -1.32 23.57 6.74
C LEU A 209 -1.18 24.93 7.45
N LEU A 210 0.01 25.52 7.34
CA LEU A 210 0.30 26.87 7.82
C LEU A 210 0.54 27.81 6.64
N PRO A 211 0.00 29.04 6.68
CA PRO A 211 0.41 30.10 5.78
C PRO A 211 1.91 30.41 5.96
N PRO A 212 2.65 30.76 4.88
CA PRO A 212 4.06 31.13 4.98
C PRO A 212 4.34 32.24 6.01
N GLU A 213 3.39 33.16 6.19
CA GLU A 213 3.48 34.24 7.17
C GLU A 213 3.49 33.73 8.62
N GLU A 214 2.66 32.72 8.94
CA GLU A 214 2.59 32.11 10.29
C GLU A 214 3.77 31.17 10.57
N ALA A 215 4.32 30.56 9.52
CA ALA A 215 5.47 29.65 9.62
C ALA A 215 6.73 30.38 10.10
N SER A 216 6.91 31.65 9.72
CA SER A 216 8.05 32.48 10.15
C SER A 216 8.12 32.68 11.68
N CYS A 217 6.98 32.54 12.38
CA CYS A 217 6.86 32.68 13.84
C CYS A 217 7.09 31.36 14.61
N HIS A 218 7.00 30.21 13.94
CA HIS A 218 7.10 28.87 14.54
C HIS A 218 8.48 28.22 14.39
N CYS A 219 9.48 28.99 13.94
CA CYS A 219 10.89 28.59 13.91
C CYS A 219 11.47 28.50 15.33
N ILE A 220 10.95 27.61 16.17
CA ILE A 220 11.45 27.36 17.53
C ILE A 220 11.98 25.93 17.59
N SER A 221 13.31 25.85 17.54
CA SER A 221 14.19 24.88 18.22
C SER A 221 13.55 23.53 18.63
N GLY A 222 13.50 22.62 17.67
CA GLY A 222 13.24 21.20 17.88
C GLY A 222 13.85 20.40 16.73
N SER A 223 15.11 20.68 16.39
CA SER A 223 15.80 20.05 15.26
C SER A 223 16.13 18.60 15.60
N GLU A 224 15.39 17.67 15.01
CA GLU A 224 15.94 16.35 14.68
C GLU A 224 17.27 16.56 13.94
N PRO A 225 18.36 15.88 14.33
CA PRO A 225 19.66 16.06 13.68
C PRO A 225 19.58 15.61 12.22
N GLY A 226 19.68 16.57 11.29
CA GLY A 226 19.83 16.28 9.85
C GLY A 226 18.80 16.94 8.92
N ILE A 227 17.71 17.51 9.43
CA ILE A 227 16.79 18.31 8.61
C ILE A 227 17.27 19.76 8.64
N ASP A 228 17.72 20.28 7.50
CA ASP A 228 18.14 21.69 7.42
C ASP A 228 16.94 22.60 7.67
N SER A 229 16.98 23.26 8.83
CA SER A 229 16.03 24.28 9.28
C SER A 229 16.43 25.68 8.79
N SER A 230 17.38 25.77 7.84
CA SER A 230 17.71 27.04 7.19
C SER A 230 16.43 27.68 6.63
N SER A 231 16.35 29.00 6.80
CA SER A 231 15.21 29.85 6.45
C SER A 231 15.01 29.93 4.93
N ASN A 232 14.67 28.81 4.30
CA ASN A 232 14.22 28.78 2.93
C ASN A 232 12.74 29.18 2.93
N ASN A 233 12.39 30.12 2.04
CA ASN A 233 11.01 30.50 1.83
C ASN A 233 10.31 29.38 1.06
N TRP A 234 9.75 28.41 1.78
CA TRP A 234 8.99 27.31 1.17
C TRP A 234 7.58 27.79 0.77
N PRO A 235 7.03 27.26 -0.34
CA PRO A 235 5.68 27.61 -0.76
C PRO A 235 4.59 26.95 0.10
N LEU A 236 4.93 25.89 0.83
CA LEU A 236 4.02 25.18 1.73
C LEU A 236 4.69 24.88 3.08
N TYR A 237 3.95 25.07 4.17
CA TYR A 237 4.35 24.66 5.51
C TYR A 237 3.29 23.77 6.15
N VAL A 238 3.73 22.70 6.82
CA VAL A 238 2.86 21.71 7.46
C VAL A 238 3.22 21.61 8.93
N GLU A 239 2.22 21.81 9.79
CA GLU A 239 2.33 21.58 11.24
C GLU A 239 2.03 20.11 11.54
N LEU A 240 2.95 19.43 12.23
CA LEU A 240 2.80 18.06 12.69
C LEU A 240 2.23 18.02 14.11
N SER A 241 1.73 16.86 14.53
CA SER A 241 1.13 16.65 15.86
C SER A 241 2.10 16.87 17.02
N ASN A 242 3.42 16.78 16.77
CA ASN A 242 4.47 17.09 17.73
C ASN A 242 4.91 18.57 17.71
N GLU A 243 4.10 19.44 17.09
CA GLU A 243 4.34 20.89 16.96
C GLU A 243 5.51 21.28 16.05
N GLN A 244 6.22 20.30 15.44
CA GLN A 244 7.21 20.59 14.42
C GLN A 244 6.53 21.14 13.16
N VAL A 245 7.18 22.13 12.55
CA VAL A 245 6.72 22.73 11.29
C VAL A 245 7.71 22.38 10.18
N ILE A 246 7.21 21.75 9.12
CA ILE A 246 8.01 21.32 7.97
C ILE A 246 7.65 22.17 6.76
N GLY A 247 8.63 22.90 6.21
CA GLY A 247 8.49 23.58 4.93
C GLY A 247 8.84 22.63 3.78
N CYS A 248 8.07 22.66 2.68
CA CYS A 248 8.26 21.81 1.50
C CYS A 248 7.70 22.46 0.22
N ASP A 249 8.09 21.93 -0.94
CA ASP A 249 7.55 22.34 -2.25
C ASP A 249 6.25 21.58 -2.59
N LEU A 250 6.12 20.36 -2.09
CA LEU A 250 4.99 19.48 -2.35
C LEU A 250 4.70 18.60 -1.13
N LEU A 251 3.41 18.45 -0.81
CA LEU A 251 2.91 17.49 0.17
C LEU A 251 2.20 16.32 -0.55
N ILE A 252 2.59 15.10 -0.22
CA ILE A 252 1.92 13.88 -0.65
C ILE A 252 1.15 13.27 0.54
N GLU A 253 -0.18 13.22 0.43
CA GLU A 253 -1.05 12.54 1.40
C GLU A 253 -1.34 11.10 0.97
N ALA A 254 -0.84 10.15 1.75
CA ALA A 254 -0.99 8.70 1.56
C ALA A 254 -1.50 8.02 2.85
N THR A 255 -2.54 8.60 3.46
CA THR A 255 -3.11 8.21 4.76
C THR A 255 -4.27 7.20 4.66
N GLY A 256 -4.57 6.73 3.45
CA GLY A 256 -5.61 5.74 3.16
C GLY A 256 -6.74 6.31 2.29
N VAL A 257 -7.84 5.56 2.20
CA VAL A 257 -9.03 5.92 1.40
C VAL A 257 -10.31 5.89 2.24
N HIS A 258 -11.32 6.64 1.82
CA HIS A 258 -12.71 6.50 2.22
C HIS A 258 -13.44 5.62 1.19
N PRO A 259 -14.17 4.57 1.62
CA PRO A 259 -15.00 3.76 0.74
C PRO A 259 -16.03 4.63 0.01
N ASN A 260 -16.23 4.39 -1.30
CA ASN A 260 -17.25 5.09 -2.10
C ASN A 260 -18.61 4.42 -1.92
N SER A 261 -19.09 4.36 -0.67
CA SER A 261 -20.32 3.67 -0.26
C SER A 261 -21.56 4.60 -0.18
N ASP A 262 -21.35 5.92 -0.15
CA ASP A 262 -22.39 6.93 0.10
C ASP A 262 -23.67 6.75 -0.74
N LEU A 263 -23.52 6.60 -2.06
CA LEU A 263 -24.65 6.42 -2.98
C LEU A 263 -25.47 5.18 -2.63
N TRP A 264 -24.78 4.07 -2.37
CA TRP A 264 -25.39 2.78 -2.08
C TRP A 264 -26.11 2.80 -0.74
N ALA A 265 -25.50 3.42 0.27
CA ALA A 265 -26.08 3.57 1.60
C ALA A 265 -27.27 4.52 1.63
N ARG A 266 -27.21 5.63 0.88
CA ARG A 266 -28.30 6.60 0.72
C ARG A 266 -29.55 5.94 0.15
N ASP A 267 -29.38 5.16 -0.91
CA ASP A 267 -30.51 4.59 -1.64
C ASP A 267 -30.97 3.22 -1.09
N CYS A 268 -30.10 2.54 -0.34
CA CYS A 268 -30.40 1.26 0.29
C CYS A 268 -30.12 1.27 1.80
N PRO A 269 -31.06 1.76 2.63
CA PRO A 269 -30.88 1.85 4.08
C PRO A 269 -30.70 0.51 4.81
N VAL A 270 -31.03 -0.62 4.15
CA VAL A 270 -30.83 -1.98 4.68
C VAL A 270 -29.41 -2.51 4.41
N LEU A 271 -28.61 -1.78 3.63
CA LEU A 271 -27.20 -2.09 3.40
C LEU A 271 -26.40 -1.84 4.68
N LYS A 272 -25.71 -2.86 5.19
CA LYS A 272 -24.91 -2.74 6.41
C LYS A 272 -23.53 -2.18 6.08
N LEU A 273 -23.13 -1.15 6.82
CA LEU A 273 -21.80 -0.55 6.74
C LEU A 273 -20.97 -0.87 8.00
N ALA A 274 -19.66 -0.94 7.81
CA ALA A 274 -18.67 -1.04 8.87
C ALA A 274 -18.34 0.34 9.46
N GLN A 275 -17.46 0.38 10.47
CA GLN A 275 -17.07 1.63 11.14
C GLN A 275 -16.31 2.60 10.22
N ASP A 276 -15.66 2.09 9.17
CA ASP A 276 -14.96 2.86 8.15
C ASP A 276 -15.87 3.24 6.96
N ASP A 277 -17.18 3.09 7.11
CA ASP A 277 -18.21 3.26 6.08
C ASP A 277 -18.12 2.27 4.91
N GLY A 278 -17.28 1.22 5.01
CA GLY A 278 -17.21 0.17 3.99
C GLY A 278 -18.44 -0.72 4.00
N ILE A 279 -18.89 -1.15 2.82
CA ILE A 279 -20.01 -2.09 2.68
C ILE A 279 -19.60 -3.44 3.28
N ILE A 280 -20.32 -3.91 4.31
CA ILE A 280 -20.01 -5.19 4.94
C ILE A 280 -20.31 -6.33 3.99
N VAL A 281 -19.31 -7.19 3.76
CA VAL A 281 -19.45 -8.42 2.98
C VAL A 281 -19.12 -9.67 3.80
N ASN A 282 -19.63 -10.83 3.42
CA ASN A 282 -19.21 -12.12 3.96
C ASN A 282 -18.10 -12.79 3.12
N ASP A 283 -17.64 -13.97 3.53
CA ASP A 283 -16.58 -14.77 2.89
C ASP A 283 -16.87 -15.17 1.43
N HIS A 284 -18.11 -14.97 0.96
CA HIS A 284 -18.53 -15.12 -0.43
C HIS A 284 -18.71 -13.77 -1.16
N MET A 285 -18.23 -12.68 -0.58
CA MET A 285 -18.35 -11.28 -1.05
C MET A 285 -19.79 -10.76 -1.13
N MET A 286 -20.75 -11.42 -0.46
CA MET A 286 -22.16 -11.03 -0.45
C MET A 286 -22.41 -9.92 0.57
N THR A 287 -23.20 -8.92 0.21
CA THR A 287 -23.65 -7.86 1.12
C THR A 287 -24.84 -8.31 1.98
N SER A 288 -25.42 -7.40 2.78
CA SER A 288 -26.69 -7.67 3.47
C SER A 288 -27.92 -7.71 2.56
N VAL A 289 -27.78 -7.35 1.28
CA VAL A 289 -28.86 -7.36 0.28
C VAL A 289 -28.70 -8.59 -0.63
N PRO A 290 -29.76 -9.40 -0.82
CA PRO A 290 -29.71 -10.54 -1.73
C PRO A 290 -29.27 -10.15 -3.14
N ASP A 291 -28.45 -11.00 -3.76
CA ASP A 291 -27.93 -10.82 -5.12
C ASP A 291 -27.08 -9.55 -5.36
N VAL A 292 -26.75 -8.82 -4.29
CA VAL A 292 -25.82 -7.69 -4.30
C VAL A 292 -24.54 -8.08 -3.57
N TYR A 293 -23.43 -7.93 -4.28
CA TYR A 293 -22.07 -8.23 -3.87
C TYR A 293 -21.26 -6.93 -3.84
N ALA A 294 -20.13 -6.90 -3.14
CA ALA A 294 -19.21 -5.76 -3.20
C ALA A 294 -17.76 -6.25 -3.17
N CYS A 295 -16.85 -5.53 -3.81
CA CYS A 295 -15.42 -5.91 -3.84
C CYS A 295 -14.48 -4.70 -3.94
N GLY A 296 -13.24 -4.89 -3.48
CA GLY A 296 -12.22 -3.85 -3.43
C GLY A 296 -12.46 -2.83 -2.31
N ASP A 297 -11.86 -1.63 -2.45
CA ASP A 297 -11.83 -0.58 -1.41
C ASP A 297 -13.21 -0.07 -0.94
N VAL A 298 -14.30 -0.40 -1.64
CA VAL A 298 -15.66 -0.01 -1.23
C VAL A 298 -16.20 -0.89 -0.10
N CYS A 299 -15.64 -2.08 0.12
CA CYS A 299 -16.20 -3.08 1.01
C CYS A 299 -15.24 -3.47 2.14
N THR A 300 -15.83 -3.87 3.27
CA THR A 300 -15.13 -4.32 4.46
C THR A 300 -15.54 -5.76 4.77
N ALA A 301 -14.56 -6.63 4.97
CA ALA A 301 -14.81 -8.01 5.35
C ALA A 301 -15.47 -8.07 6.74
N GLY A 302 -16.71 -8.61 6.80
CA GLY A 302 -17.50 -8.77 8.02
C GLY A 302 -17.16 -9.99 8.86
N TRP A 303 -16.11 -10.72 8.50
CA TRP A 303 -15.57 -11.86 9.23
C TRP A 303 -14.22 -11.50 9.85
N PRO A 304 -13.73 -12.25 10.87
CA PRO A 304 -12.39 -12.06 11.40
C PRO A 304 -11.33 -12.19 10.30
N TRP A 305 -10.53 -11.14 10.10
CA TRP A 305 -9.56 -11.10 9.01
C TRP A 305 -8.42 -12.10 9.23
N ALA A 306 -8.02 -12.78 8.15
CA ALA A 306 -6.65 -13.29 8.07
C ALA A 306 -5.74 -12.05 7.91
N LYS A 307 -4.71 -11.96 8.74
CA LYS A 307 -4.04 -10.68 9.00
C LYS A 307 -3.25 -10.11 7.80
N HIS A 308 -3.06 -10.86 6.71
CA HIS A 308 -2.22 -10.45 5.57
C HIS A 308 -2.78 -10.87 4.20
N TRP A 309 -3.09 -9.88 3.37
CA TRP A 309 -3.32 -10.03 1.93
C TRP A 309 -2.45 -8.98 1.20
N ILE A 310 -1.32 -9.41 0.62
CA ILE A 310 -0.41 -8.80 -0.40
C ILE A 310 0.92 -9.59 -0.31
N GLN A 311 1.72 -9.65 -1.40
CA GLN A 311 2.87 -10.57 -1.57
C GLN A 311 4.13 -10.18 -0.75
N VAL A 312 3.98 -10.30 0.57
CA VAL A 312 5.00 -10.63 1.57
C VAL A 312 4.39 -11.80 2.31
N ILE A 313 5.10 -12.92 2.43
CA ILE A 313 4.49 -14.15 2.94
C ILE A 313 4.59 -14.16 4.47
N PHE A 314 3.48 -13.78 5.11
CA PHE A 314 3.26 -13.91 6.54
C PHE A 314 2.49 -15.20 6.80
N LEU A 315 3.08 -16.08 7.58
CA LEU A 315 2.46 -17.37 7.93
C LEU A 315 2.14 -17.39 9.43
N GLY A 316 0.97 -17.93 9.78
CA GLY A 316 0.55 -18.11 11.17
C GLY A 316 0.56 -16.83 12.02
N ARG A 317 1.03 -16.95 13.27
CA ARG A 317 1.16 -15.90 14.29
C ARG A 317 2.54 -15.24 14.24
N PHE A 318 2.94 -14.71 13.08
CA PHE A 318 4.26 -14.11 12.78
C PHE A 318 4.68 -12.92 13.66
N ASN A 319 3.75 -12.31 14.41
CA ASN A 319 4.03 -11.28 15.42
C ASN A 319 3.90 -11.80 16.86
N GLY A 320 3.62 -13.09 17.05
CA GLY A 320 3.48 -13.75 18.36
C GLY A 320 2.17 -13.43 19.08
N GLU A 321 1.19 -12.85 18.39
CA GLU A 321 -0.10 -12.50 19.00
C GLU A 321 -0.88 -13.75 19.42
N GLY A 322 -1.36 -13.76 20.66
CA GLY A 322 -2.07 -14.91 21.24
C GLY A 322 -1.19 -16.12 21.54
N VAL A 323 0.14 -16.01 21.38
CA VAL A 323 1.10 -17.05 21.78
C VAL A 323 1.48 -16.86 23.25
N GLU A 324 1.29 -17.90 24.07
CA GLU A 324 1.69 -17.86 25.48
C GLU A 324 3.22 -17.81 25.61
N LYS A 325 3.70 -16.95 26.51
CA LYS A 325 5.13 -16.81 26.80
C LYS A 325 5.60 -17.97 27.71
N PRO A 326 6.83 -18.49 27.53
CA PRO A 326 7.90 -17.95 26.69
C PRO A 326 7.88 -18.50 25.24
N TRP A 327 8.14 -17.60 24.29
CA TRP A 327 8.39 -17.97 22.89
C TRP A 327 9.79 -17.50 22.47
N ARG A 328 10.35 -18.19 21.47
CA ARG A 328 11.68 -17.95 20.91
C ARG A 328 11.51 -17.39 19.50
N ILE A 329 12.46 -16.56 19.08
CA ILE A 329 12.50 -16.00 17.73
C ILE A 329 13.80 -16.45 17.09
N LEU A 330 13.70 -17.11 15.94
CA LEU A 330 14.85 -17.39 15.07
C LEU A 330 14.84 -16.39 13.93
N MET A 331 16.00 -15.82 13.60
CA MET A 331 16.12 -14.83 12.54
C MET A 331 17.36 -15.10 11.69
N ARG A 332 17.19 -15.03 10.37
CA ARG A 332 18.25 -15.00 9.37
C ARG A 332 18.09 -13.74 8.55
N ILE A 333 19.19 -13.00 8.45
CA ILE A 333 19.25 -11.79 7.66
C ILE A 333 20.43 -11.92 6.70
N THR A 334 20.14 -12.10 5.42
CA THR A 334 21.14 -11.98 4.36
C THR A 334 21.03 -10.57 3.84
N LYS A 335 22.04 -9.75 4.15
CA LYS A 335 22.06 -8.32 3.81
C LYS A 335 21.71 -8.12 2.34
N ASP A 336 20.71 -7.28 2.08
CA ASP A 336 20.24 -6.89 0.75
C ASP A 336 19.65 -8.03 -0.12
N LEU A 337 19.37 -9.20 0.45
CA LEU A 337 18.83 -10.36 -0.27
C LEU A 337 17.58 -10.95 0.40
N GLU A 338 17.67 -11.33 1.67
CA GLU A 338 16.62 -12.09 2.33
C GLU A 338 16.48 -11.72 3.81
N TYR A 339 15.24 -11.77 4.30
CA TYR A 339 14.90 -11.70 5.71
C TYR A 339 13.92 -12.83 6.04
N VAL A 340 14.33 -13.71 6.96
CA VAL A 340 13.55 -14.83 7.46
C VAL A 340 13.43 -14.70 8.97
N LYS A 341 12.22 -14.71 9.48
CA LYS A 341 11.93 -14.71 10.91
C LYS A 341 10.90 -15.77 11.24
N LEU A 342 11.19 -16.60 12.23
CA LEU A 342 10.31 -17.65 12.72
C LEU A 342 10.01 -17.43 14.20
N ILE A 343 8.77 -17.67 14.59
CA ILE A 343 8.29 -17.63 15.97
C ILE A 343 8.04 -19.05 16.44
N LEU A 344 8.70 -19.46 17.53
CA LEU A 344 8.64 -20.81 18.05
C LEU A 344 8.12 -20.83 19.50
N THR A 345 7.33 -21.83 19.83
CA THR A 345 6.86 -22.11 21.19
C THR A 345 6.76 -23.61 21.37
N ASP A 346 7.31 -24.13 22.47
CA ASP A 346 7.37 -25.57 22.76
C ASP A 346 7.87 -26.42 21.56
N GLY A 347 8.91 -25.93 20.90
CA GLY A 347 9.51 -26.62 19.76
C GLY A 347 8.74 -26.50 18.45
N ARG A 348 7.63 -25.76 18.39
CA ARG A 348 6.76 -25.67 17.21
C ARG A 348 6.71 -24.26 16.64
N ILE A 349 6.70 -24.16 15.31
CA ILE A 349 6.58 -22.87 14.62
C ILE A 349 5.13 -22.40 14.72
N GLN A 350 4.94 -21.22 15.31
CA GLN A 350 3.64 -20.57 15.43
C GLN A 350 3.42 -19.54 14.32
N GLY A 351 4.48 -18.96 13.76
CA GLY A 351 4.39 -18.08 12.61
C GLY A 351 5.72 -17.69 12.01
N ALA A 352 5.68 -17.05 10.84
CA ALA A 352 6.86 -16.70 10.06
C ALA A 352 6.69 -15.41 9.24
N VAL A 353 7.81 -14.73 8.99
CA VAL A 353 7.97 -13.65 8.00
C VAL A 353 9.05 -14.08 7.03
N LEU A 354 8.69 -14.17 5.74
CA LEU A 354 9.60 -14.52 4.65
C LEU A 354 9.66 -13.37 3.65
N VAL A 355 10.86 -12.85 3.42
CA VAL A 355 11.14 -11.74 2.50
C VAL A 355 12.32 -12.13 1.61
N GLY A 356 12.15 -12.01 0.30
CA GLY A 356 13.14 -12.43 -0.70
C GLY A 356 12.80 -13.78 -1.34
N GLU A 357 13.70 -14.33 -2.15
CA GLU A 357 13.59 -15.70 -2.67
C GLU A 357 14.09 -16.68 -1.61
N THR A 358 13.22 -17.08 -0.67
CA THR A 358 13.66 -17.89 0.49
C THR A 358 13.59 -19.39 0.24
N ASP A 359 12.75 -19.84 -0.70
CA ASP A 359 12.40 -21.24 -0.97
C ASP A 359 11.86 -22.00 0.27
N LEU A 360 11.44 -21.27 1.32
CA LEU A 360 10.97 -21.82 2.60
C LEU A 360 9.44 -21.82 2.74
N GLU A 361 8.71 -21.22 1.79
CA GLU A 361 7.30 -20.88 1.93
C GLU A 361 6.43 -22.12 2.19
N GLU A 362 6.54 -23.13 1.32
CA GLU A 362 5.77 -24.37 1.39
C GLU A 362 6.15 -25.22 2.61
N VAL A 363 7.44 -25.28 2.93
CA VAL A 363 7.95 -26.06 4.07
C VAL A 363 7.44 -25.46 5.38
N ILE A 364 7.60 -24.14 5.56
CA ILE A 364 7.19 -23.45 6.79
C ILE A 364 5.66 -23.45 6.93
N GLU A 365 4.91 -23.30 5.84
CA GLU A 365 3.46 -23.43 5.86
C GLU A 365 3.04 -24.82 6.36
N ASN A 366 3.64 -25.88 5.83
CA ASN A 366 3.37 -27.25 6.27
C ASN A 366 3.74 -27.50 7.74
N LEU A 367 4.88 -26.98 8.20
CA LEU A 367 5.29 -27.09 9.61
C LEU A 367 4.31 -26.39 10.56
N ILE A 368 3.79 -25.23 10.15
CA ILE A 368 2.77 -24.49 10.91
C ILE A 368 1.43 -25.23 10.90
N LEU A 369 0.93 -25.62 9.73
CA LEU A 369 -0.39 -26.28 9.61
C LEU A 369 -0.46 -27.60 10.37
N ASN A 370 0.61 -28.40 10.29
CA ASN A 370 0.67 -29.70 10.95
C ASN A 370 1.20 -29.61 12.39
N GLN A 371 1.55 -28.41 12.87
CA GLN A 371 2.14 -28.15 14.18
C GLN A 371 3.30 -29.12 14.45
N ILE A 372 4.26 -29.26 13.54
CA ILE A 372 5.36 -30.22 13.68
C ILE A 372 6.39 -29.72 14.72
N ASP A 373 6.92 -30.63 15.53
CA ASP A 373 7.98 -30.32 16.50
C ASP A 373 9.34 -30.28 15.79
N VAL A 374 9.95 -29.10 15.77
CA VAL A 374 11.23 -28.81 15.10
C VAL A 374 12.40 -28.71 16.09
N SER A 375 12.23 -29.11 17.35
CA SER A 375 13.27 -28.99 18.40
C SER A 375 14.59 -29.67 18.02
N GLN A 376 14.54 -30.73 17.20
CA GLN A 376 15.72 -31.48 16.76
C GLN A 376 16.52 -30.79 15.65
N VAL A 377 15.88 -29.87 14.92
CA VAL A 377 16.45 -29.20 13.74
C VAL A 377 16.55 -27.69 13.91
N GLU A 378 16.20 -27.17 15.10
CA GLU A 378 16.12 -25.73 15.38
C GLU A 378 17.42 -24.98 15.00
N GLU A 379 18.59 -25.57 15.27
CA GLU A 379 19.89 -24.97 14.96
C GLU A 379 20.21 -24.92 13.46
N GLY A 380 19.64 -25.83 12.66
CA GLY A 380 19.82 -25.90 11.20
C GLY A 380 18.68 -25.31 10.38
N LEU A 381 17.56 -24.95 11.02
CA LEU A 381 16.31 -24.53 10.36
C LEU A 381 16.44 -23.26 9.51
N LEU A 382 17.46 -22.45 9.79
CA LEU A 382 17.73 -21.23 9.02
C LEU A 382 19.01 -21.32 8.20
N ASP A 383 19.71 -22.46 8.22
CA ASP A 383 20.92 -22.64 7.41
C ASP A 383 20.53 -22.79 5.92
N PRO A 384 20.95 -21.89 5.02
CA PRO A 384 20.63 -21.98 3.60
C PRO A 384 21.27 -23.19 2.91
N ASP A 385 22.31 -23.80 3.50
CA ASP A 385 22.99 -24.97 2.94
C ASP A 385 22.31 -26.29 3.36
N ILE A 386 21.23 -26.21 4.16
CA ILE A 386 20.51 -27.37 4.68
C ILE A 386 19.11 -27.45 4.04
N GLU A 387 18.84 -28.53 3.31
CA GLU A 387 17.49 -28.82 2.82
C GLU A 387 16.62 -29.30 3.98
N ILE A 388 15.73 -28.44 4.47
CA ILE A 388 14.85 -28.73 5.61
C ILE A 388 13.89 -29.90 5.28
N ALA A 389 13.53 -30.07 4.01
CA ALA A 389 12.66 -31.16 3.55
C ALA A 389 13.23 -32.54 3.94
N ASP A 390 14.56 -32.72 3.88
CA ASP A 390 15.24 -33.99 4.19
C ASP A 390 15.04 -34.46 5.63
N TYR A 391 14.64 -33.57 6.56
CA TYR A 391 14.41 -33.92 7.96
C TYR A 391 13.01 -34.46 8.24
N PHE A 392 12.07 -34.30 7.31
CA PHE A 392 10.66 -34.61 7.51
C PHE A 392 10.09 -35.64 6.52
N ASP A 393 10.95 -36.24 5.70
CA ASP A 393 10.66 -37.39 4.81
C ASP A 393 10.56 -38.75 5.54
#